data_AF-A0A959FVW0-F1
#
_entry.id   AF-A0A959FVW0-F1
#
_cell.length_a   1.000
_cell.length_b   1.000
_cell.length_c   1.000
_cell.angle_alpha   90.00
_cell.angle_beta   90.00
_cell.angle_gamma   90.00
#
_symmetry.space_group_name_H-M   'P 1'
#
loop_
_entity.id
_entity.type
_entity.pdbx_description
1 polymer ?
#
loop_
_entity_poly.entity_id
_entity_poly.type
_entity_poly.pdbx_seq_one_letter_code
_entity_poly.pdbx_strand_id
1 'polypeptide(L)'
;MIRTISLPVLALFSLLIWSCSSEANDTPASQPAKSSKTLVAPANALFQYVAPESSGVDFSNRISETHELNIITNSYMYNGGGVALIDINKDQLPDLYFASSQEQNKLYLNTGNFKFEDISEKAGVTADGGFKSGLTIVDINNDDWQDIYVCHTGLQA
;
A
#
# COMPACT_ATOMS: atom_id res chain seq x y z
N MET A 1 -74.07 8.92 27.90
CA MET A 1 -72.74 8.98 28.55
C MET A 1 -71.76 8.21 27.69
N ILE A 2 -70.70 8.91 27.27
CA ILE A 2 -69.59 8.44 26.44
C ILE A 2 -68.54 7.82 27.36
N ARG A 3 -67.71 6.93 26.79
CA ARG A 3 -66.35 6.49 27.20
C ARG A 3 -66.27 5.05 27.68
N THR A 4 -65.28 4.22 27.32
CA THR A 4 -64.32 4.10 26.20
C THR A 4 -63.61 2.77 26.46
N ILE A 5 -63.33 2.04 25.39
CA ILE A 5 -62.55 0.80 25.36
C ILE A 5 -61.11 1.08 25.81
N SER A 6 -60.53 0.20 26.62
CA SER A 6 -59.08 0.15 26.89
C SER A 6 -58.63 -1.32 26.95
N LEU A 7 -58.06 -1.78 25.83
CA LEU A 7 -57.29 -3.00 25.68
C LEU A 7 -56.29 -2.72 24.53
N PRO A 8 -55.06 -3.26 24.53
CA PRO A 8 -54.16 -3.53 25.65
C PRO A 8 -52.76 -2.89 25.43
N VAL A 9 -52.02 -2.71 26.52
CA VAL A 9 -50.61 -2.21 26.56
C VAL A 9 -49.59 -3.25 26.02
N LEU A 10 -50.03 -4.29 25.33
CA LEU A 10 -49.19 -5.44 24.94
C LEU A 10 -48.85 -5.52 23.45
N ALA A 11 -48.91 -4.39 22.73
CA ALA A 11 -48.57 -4.34 21.29
C ALA A 11 -47.41 -3.39 20.95
N LEU A 12 -46.73 -2.80 21.95
CA LEU A 12 -45.62 -1.86 21.70
C LEU A 12 -44.22 -2.45 21.90
N PHE A 13 -44.08 -3.70 22.37
CA PHE A 13 -42.75 -4.31 22.60
C PHE A 13 -42.27 -5.21 21.44
N SER A 14 -43.13 -5.53 20.47
CA SER A 14 -42.76 -6.30 19.27
C SER A 14 -42.29 -5.44 18.09
N LEU A 15 -42.36 -4.10 18.19
CA LEU A 15 -41.95 -3.17 17.13
C LEU A 15 -40.51 -2.63 17.25
N LEU A 16 -39.76 -3.02 18.29
CA LEU A 16 -38.35 -2.63 18.46
C LEU A 16 -37.34 -3.66 17.93
N ILE A 17 -37.79 -4.86 17.56
CA ILE A 17 -36.96 -5.94 16.99
C ILE A 17 -37.07 -6.04 15.46
N TRP A 18 -37.87 -5.19 14.82
CA TRP A 18 -38.05 -5.15 13.36
C TRP A 18 -37.67 -3.79 12.75
N SER A 19 -36.74 -3.10 13.39
CA SER A 19 -36.09 -1.88 12.85
C SER A 19 -34.57 -2.06 12.68
N CYS A 20 -34.09 -3.31 12.71
CA CYS A 20 -32.72 -3.68 12.32
C CYS A 20 -32.77 -4.78 11.25
N SER A 21 -33.31 -4.43 10.09
CA SER A 21 -33.03 -5.15 8.82
C SER A 21 -33.62 -4.35 7.65
N SER A 22 -33.06 -3.17 7.38
CA SER A 22 -33.04 -2.61 6.02
C SER A 22 -31.94 -1.55 5.90
N GLU A 23 -30.88 -1.97 5.20
CA GLU A 23 -29.95 -1.22 4.34
C GLU A 23 -29.26 0.05 4.88
N ALA A 24 -27.99 -0.13 5.25
CA ALA A 24 -26.93 0.74 4.75
C ALA A 24 -25.88 -0.18 4.13
N ASN A 25 -25.99 -0.38 2.82
CA ASN A 25 -24.97 -1.07 2.05
C ASN A 25 -23.81 -0.07 1.79
N ASP A 26 -23.14 0.36 2.85
CA ASP A 26 -21.83 1.00 2.76
C ASP A 26 -20.83 -0.10 2.40
N THR A 27 -20.82 -0.46 1.11
CA THR A 27 -19.78 -1.32 0.57
C THR A 27 -18.47 -0.55 0.74
N PRO A 28 -17.51 -0.99 1.59
CA PRO A 28 -16.16 -0.47 1.49
C PRO A 28 -15.74 -0.73 0.05
N ALA A 29 -15.27 0.31 -0.66
CA ALA A 29 -14.85 0.24 -2.05
C ALA A 29 -14.25 -1.15 -2.31
N SER A 30 -15.01 -1.96 -3.06
CA SER A 30 -14.68 -3.37 -3.25
C SER A 30 -13.23 -3.42 -3.71
N GLN A 31 -12.39 -4.11 -2.93
CA GLN A 31 -11.08 -4.56 -3.39
C GLN A 31 -11.26 -5.03 -4.84
N PRO A 32 -10.48 -4.53 -5.81
CA PRO A 32 -10.65 -4.95 -7.19
C PRO A 32 -10.58 -6.48 -7.19
N ALA A 33 -11.68 -7.12 -7.60
CA ALA A 33 -11.77 -8.56 -7.71
C ALA A 33 -10.51 -9.02 -8.45
N LYS A 34 -9.73 -9.93 -7.85
CA LYS A 34 -8.59 -10.57 -8.51
C LYS A 34 -9.12 -11.36 -9.69
N SER A 35 -9.36 -10.66 -10.80
CA SER A 35 -9.59 -11.24 -12.11
C SER A 35 -8.27 -11.85 -12.52
N SER A 36 -8.12 -13.15 -12.24
CA SER A 36 -7.04 -13.97 -12.76
C SER A 36 -7.24 -14.14 -14.26
N LYS A 37 -7.04 -13.05 -15.00
CA LYS A 37 -6.90 -13.09 -16.46
C LYS A 37 -5.43 -13.40 -16.71
N THR A 38 -5.14 -14.64 -17.08
CA THR A 38 -3.79 -15.03 -17.51
C THR A 38 -3.34 -14.09 -18.62
N LEU A 39 -2.35 -13.25 -18.33
CA LEU A 39 -1.78 -12.31 -19.29
C LEU A 39 -0.88 -13.10 -20.25
N VAL A 40 -1.41 -13.45 -21.42
CA VAL A 40 -0.58 -14.05 -22.48
C VAL A 40 0.09 -12.90 -23.24
N ALA A 41 1.39 -12.73 -23.03
CA ALA A 41 2.18 -11.77 -23.78
C ALA A 41 2.27 -12.19 -25.26
N PRO A 42 2.23 -11.25 -26.21
CA PRO A 42 2.41 -11.58 -27.63
C PRO A 42 3.81 -12.15 -27.90
N ALA A 43 3.94 -12.96 -28.94
CA ALA A 43 5.19 -13.68 -29.26
C ALA A 43 6.39 -12.74 -29.53
N ASN A 44 6.14 -11.48 -29.88
CA ASN A 44 7.13 -10.44 -30.12
C ASN A 44 7.26 -9.43 -28.95
N ALA A 45 6.79 -9.79 -27.75
CA ALA A 45 6.92 -8.93 -26.58
C ALA A 45 8.41 -8.71 -26.22
N LEU A 46 8.78 -7.46 -25.98
CA LEU A 46 10.10 -7.09 -25.48
C LEU A 46 10.24 -7.26 -23.97
N PHE A 47 9.10 -7.38 -23.27
CA PHE A 47 9.04 -7.53 -21.83
C PHE A 47 8.30 -8.81 -21.46
N GLN A 48 8.81 -9.48 -20.43
CA GLN A 48 8.17 -10.64 -19.83
C GLN A 48 7.65 -10.26 -18.45
N TYR A 49 6.41 -10.65 -18.16
CA TYR A 49 5.89 -10.55 -16.81
C TYR A 49 6.62 -11.54 -15.90
N VAL A 50 7.15 -11.03 -14.78
CA VAL A 50 7.73 -11.85 -13.72
C VAL A 50 6.78 -11.79 -12.52
N ALA A 51 6.27 -12.94 -12.10
CA ALA A 51 5.33 -13.01 -10.99
C ALA A 51 6.03 -12.75 -9.65
N PRO A 52 5.37 -12.11 -8.66
CA PRO A 52 5.90 -11.98 -7.30
C PRO A 52 6.35 -13.30 -6.69
N GLU A 53 5.61 -14.39 -6.93
CA GLU A 53 5.95 -15.72 -6.41
C GLU A 53 7.20 -16.32 -7.07
N SER A 54 7.55 -15.85 -8.27
CA SER A 54 8.76 -16.28 -8.99
C SER A 54 9.97 -15.45 -8.60
N SER A 55 9.78 -14.14 -8.38
CA SER A 55 10.86 -13.19 -8.08
C SER A 55 11.11 -12.94 -6.61
N GLY A 56 10.11 -13.10 -5.74
CA GLY A 56 10.16 -12.63 -4.36
C GLY A 56 9.85 -11.14 -4.18
N VAL A 57 9.55 -10.39 -5.25
CA VAL A 57 9.22 -8.96 -5.17
C VAL A 57 7.70 -8.76 -5.18
N ASP A 58 7.15 -8.33 -4.05
CA ASP A 58 5.70 -8.13 -3.82
C ASP A 58 5.33 -6.70 -3.39
N PHE A 59 6.29 -5.77 -3.42
CA PHE A 59 6.10 -4.37 -3.03
C PHE A 59 4.95 -3.68 -3.78
N SER A 60 4.21 -2.85 -3.05
CA SER A 60 3.17 -1.98 -3.59
C SER A 60 3.15 -0.66 -2.84
N ASN A 61 3.29 0.46 -3.55
CA ASN A 61 3.07 1.77 -2.97
C ASN A 61 1.56 2.01 -2.82
N ARG A 62 1.01 1.69 -1.66
CA ARG A 62 -0.41 1.85 -1.36
C ARG A 62 -0.66 3.22 -0.73
N ILE A 63 -1.62 3.94 -1.31
CA ILE A 63 -2.12 5.20 -0.77
C ILE A 63 -3.52 4.94 -0.22
N SER A 64 -3.72 5.23 1.06
CA SER A 64 -5.03 5.18 1.71
C SER A 64 -5.51 6.60 1.97
N GLU A 65 -6.78 6.84 1.64
CA GLU A 65 -7.44 8.12 1.84
C GLU A 65 -8.30 8.10 3.10
N THR A 66 -8.36 9.23 3.80
CA THR A 66 -9.29 9.49 4.90
C THR A 66 -10.01 10.83 4.67
N HIS A 67 -10.98 11.14 5.51
CA HIS A 67 -11.64 12.45 5.47
C HIS A 67 -10.65 13.61 5.71
N GLU A 68 -9.61 13.36 6.51
CA GLU A 68 -8.55 14.31 6.86
C GLU A 68 -7.39 14.30 5.85
N LEU A 69 -7.08 13.12 5.28
CA LEU A 69 -6.00 12.93 4.31
C LEU A 69 -6.58 12.47 2.97
N ASN A 70 -6.85 13.42 2.09
CA ASN A 70 -7.32 13.18 0.72
C ASN A 70 -6.73 14.21 -0.24
N ILE A 71 -7.05 14.09 -1.53
CA ILE A 71 -6.53 14.97 -2.57
C ILE A 71 -6.91 16.45 -2.39
N ILE A 72 -8.02 16.75 -1.72
CA ILE A 72 -8.49 18.13 -1.48
C ILE A 72 -7.72 18.77 -0.33
N THR A 73 -7.45 18.00 0.74
CA THR A 73 -6.70 18.48 1.90
C THR A 73 -5.19 18.41 1.71
N ASN A 74 -4.72 17.47 0.90
CA ASN A 74 -3.32 17.28 0.52
C ASN A 74 -3.21 17.01 -0.98
N SER A 75 -2.94 18.07 -1.75
CA SER A 75 -2.77 18.01 -3.21
C SER A 75 -1.58 17.16 -3.68
N TYR A 76 -0.68 16.76 -2.77
CA TYR A 76 0.54 15.98 -3.07
C TYR A 76 0.42 14.51 -2.67
N MET A 77 -0.74 14.05 -2.22
CA MET A 77 -0.94 12.70 -1.70
C MET A 77 -0.58 11.56 -2.67
N TYR A 78 -0.63 11.78 -3.98
CA TYR A 78 -0.21 10.79 -4.99
C TYR A 78 1.18 11.08 -5.60
N ASN A 79 1.86 12.13 -5.14
CA ASN A 79 3.16 12.56 -5.65
C ASN A 79 4.27 12.07 -4.72
N GLY A 80 4.52 10.76 -4.72
CA GLY A 80 5.58 10.19 -3.91
C GLY A 80 5.95 8.75 -4.24
N GLY A 81 6.73 8.17 -3.33
CA GLY A 81 7.36 6.87 -3.49
C GLY A 81 8.61 6.97 -4.36
N GLY A 82 9.09 5.83 -4.87
CA GLY A 82 10.24 5.80 -5.76
C GLY A 82 10.87 4.42 -5.84
N VAL A 83 11.75 4.23 -6.82
CA VAL A 83 12.54 3.01 -6.98
C VAL A 83 13.98 3.39 -7.33
N ALA A 84 14.93 2.66 -6.77
CA ALA A 84 16.35 2.72 -7.14
C ALA A 84 16.92 1.34 -7.37
N LEU A 85 17.96 1.32 -8.19
CA LEU A 85 18.88 0.20 -8.33
C LEU A 85 20.19 0.56 -7.63
N ILE A 86 20.70 -0.36 -6.82
CA ILE A 86 21.93 -0.20 -6.05
C ILE A 86 22.59 -1.58 -5.93
N ASP A 87 23.92 -1.66 -5.96
CA ASP A 87 24.64 -2.90 -5.65
C ASP A 87 25.19 -2.75 -4.22
N ILE A 88 24.40 -3.18 -3.22
CA ILE A 88 24.72 -2.90 -1.81
C ILE A 88 25.78 -3.84 -1.25
N ASN A 89 26.09 -4.94 -1.93
CA ASN A 89 27.03 -5.97 -1.47
C ASN A 89 28.24 -6.14 -2.41
N LYS A 90 28.31 -5.36 -3.50
CA LYS A 90 29.37 -5.35 -4.53
C LYS A 90 29.51 -6.69 -5.27
N ASP A 91 28.40 -7.39 -5.48
CA ASP A 91 28.40 -8.67 -6.23
C ASP A 91 28.10 -8.50 -7.73
N GLN A 92 27.97 -7.25 -8.20
CA GLN A 92 27.61 -6.87 -9.57
C GLN A 92 26.17 -7.25 -9.97
N LEU A 93 25.31 -7.57 -9.01
CA LEU A 93 23.88 -7.72 -9.22
C LEU A 93 23.17 -6.46 -8.68
N PRO A 94 22.31 -5.81 -9.47
CA PRO A 94 21.54 -4.68 -8.97
C PRO A 94 20.43 -5.18 -8.03
N ASP A 95 20.46 -4.66 -6.80
CA ASP A 95 19.42 -4.75 -5.78
C ASP A 95 18.35 -3.68 -6.00
N LEU A 96 17.18 -3.86 -5.38
CA LEU A 96 16.07 -2.94 -5.52
C LEU A 96 15.79 -2.26 -4.18
N TYR A 97 15.72 -0.92 -4.18
CA TYR A 97 15.18 -0.16 -3.06
C TYR A 97 13.92 0.59 -3.48
N PHE A 98 12.83 0.37 -2.75
CA PHE A 98 11.55 1.01 -2.97
C PHE A 98 11.21 1.95 -1.81
N ALA A 99 10.85 3.18 -2.13
CA ALA A 99 10.18 4.06 -1.18
C ALA A 99 8.67 3.91 -1.29
N SER A 100 8.01 3.59 -0.18
CA SER A 100 6.55 3.70 -0.07
C SER A 100 6.19 5.09 0.40
N SER A 101 5.16 5.70 -0.17
CA SER A 101 4.73 7.03 0.23
C SER A 101 4.22 7.06 1.66
N GLN A 102 3.39 6.10 2.08
CA GLN A 102 2.77 6.06 3.41
C GLN A 102 3.26 4.88 4.27
N GLU A 103 3.61 3.75 3.64
CA GLU A 103 4.00 2.52 4.34
C GLU A 103 5.53 2.45 4.50
N GLN A 104 6.03 1.29 4.90
CA GLN A 104 7.46 1.02 4.99
C GLN A 104 8.12 0.92 3.61
N ASN A 105 9.36 1.38 3.53
CA ASN A 105 10.23 1.15 2.40
C ASN A 105 10.68 -0.31 2.36
N LYS A 106 11.07 -0.79 1.17
CA LYS A 106 11.55 -2.16 0.97
C LYS A 106 12.89 -2.21 0.26
N LEU A 107 13.82 -3.00 0.80
CA LEU A 107 15.10 -3.34 0.21
C LEU A 107 15.12 -4.83 -0.14
N TYR A 108 15.27 -5.11 -1.43
CA TYR A 108 15.31 -6.46 -1.98
C TYR A 108 16.72 -6.77 -2.49
N LEU A 109 17.40 -7.71 -1.85
CA LEU A 109 18.72 -8.22 -2.25
C LEU A 109 18.55 -9.17 -3.44
N ASN A 110 19.26 -8.92 -4.53
CA ASN A 110 19.27 -9.76 -5.70
C ASN A 110 20.13 -11.01 -5.46
N THR A 111 19.52 -12.19 -5.59
CA THR A 111 20.20 -13.48 -5.43
C THR A 111 20.50 -14.16 -6.77
N GLY A 112 20.32 -13.42 -7.87
CA GLY A 112 20.48 -13.89 -9.24
C GLY A 112 19.18 -14.47 -9.83
N ASN A 113 19.16 -14.64 -11.15
CA ASN A 113 18.02 -15.23 -11.89
C ASN A 113 16.67 -14.55 -11.61
N PHE A 114 16.66 -13.22 -11.44
CA PHE A 114 15.47 -12.43 -11.07
C PHE A 114 14.81 -12.87 -9.75
N LYS A 115 15.58 -13.46 -8.83
CA LYS A 115 15.13 -13.79 -7.47
C LYS A 115 15.68 -12.81 -6.47
N PHE A 116 14.83 -12.40 -5.55
CA PHE A 116 15.11 -11.36 -4.57
C PHE A 116 14.67 -11.77 -3.18
N GLU A 117 15.42 -11.35 -2.17
CA GLU A 117 15.11 -11.52 -0.75
C GLU A 117 14.82 -10.15 -0.12
N ASP A 118 13.67 -10.01 0.55
CA ASP A 118 13.39 -8.82 1.36
C ASP A 118 14.29 -8.82 2.61
N ILE A 119 15.25 -7.90 2.65
CA ILE A 119 16.20 -7.72 3.75
C ILE A 119 15.96 -6.42 4.52
N SER A 120 14.81 -5.77 4.33
CA SER A 120 14.53 -4.41 4.81
C SER A 120 14.73 -4.25 6.31
N GLU A 121 14.17 -5.18 7.10
CA GLU A 121 14.28 -5.15 8.57
C GLU A 121 15.71 -5.40 9.03
N LYS A 122 16.37 -6.42 8.44
CA LYS A 122 17.76 -6.78 8.77
C LYS A 122 18.74 -5.64 8.45
N ALA A 123 18.48 -4.90 7.37
CA ALA A 123 19.28 -3.76 6.96
C ALA A 123 18.91 -2.47 7.71
N GLY A 124 17.77 -2.42 8.43
CA GLY A 124 17.35 -1.24 9.19
C GLY A 124 16.91 -0.06 8.33
N VAL A 125 16.38 -0.31 7.12
CA VAL A 125 16.08 0.72 6.10
C VAL A 125 14.58 0.86 5.80
N THR A 126 13.72 0.43 6.71
CA THR A 126 12.25 0.48 6.59
C THR A 126 11.71 1.91 6.50
N ALA A 127 12.46 2.90 7.00
CA ALA A 127 12.08 4.31 7.02
C ALA A 127 10.62 4.51 7.51
N ASP A 128 10.37 4.16 8.77
CA ASP A 128 9.03 4.20 9.34
C ASP A 128 8.47 5.62 9.39
N GLY A 129 7.19 5.75 9.04
CA GLY A 129 6.49 7.02 9.16
C GLY A 129 6.71 8.03 8.04
N GLY A 130 6.06 9.18 8.20
CA GLY A 130 6.12 10.31 7.27
C GLY A 130 5.57 10.01 5.87
N PHE A 131 5.62 11.02 5.00
CA PHE A 131 5.30 10.85 3.58
C PHE A 131 6.58 10.86 2.74
N LYS A 132 6.92 9.75 2.09
CA LYS A 132 8.11 9.70 1.21
C LYS A 132 7.75 10.15 -0.19
N SER A 133 8.42 11.20 -0.64
CA SER A 133 8.16 11.87 -1.93
C SER A 133 9.11 11.43 -3.05
N GLY A 134 10.23 10.80 -2.71
CA GLY A 134 11.27 10.43 -3.66
C GLY A 134 12.45 9.78 -2.98
N LEU A 135 13.34 9.21 -3.78
CA LEU A 135 14.62 8.69 -3.35
C LEU A 135 15.69 8.90 -4.42
N THR A 136 16.96 8.89 -4.02
CA THR A 136 18.10 8.90 -4.94
C THR A 136 19.27 8.09 -4.36
N ILE A 137 20.16 7.65 -5.23
CA ILE A 137 21.37 6.90 -4.88
C ILE A 137 22.58 7.74 -5.24
N VAL A 138 23.48 7.93 -4.29
CA VAL A 138 24.70 8.72 -4.45
C VAL A 138 25.71 8.33 -3.39
N ASP A 139 26.98 8.17 -3.73
CA ASP A 139 28.07 8.13 -2.76
C ASP A 139 28.34 9.57 -2.27
N ILE A 140 27.79 9.94 -1.11
CA ILE A 140 27.85 11.31 -0.58
C ILE A 140 29.18 11.58 0.11
N ASN A 141 29.72 10.56 0.79
CA ASN A 141 30.91 10.69 1.62
C ASN A 141 32.21 10.27 0.90
N ASN A 142 32.11 9.80 -0.35
CA ASN A 142 33.19 9.34 -1.21
C ASN A 142 33.96 8.16 -0.59
N ASP A 143 33.24 7.17 -0.04
CA ASP A 143 33.83 5.95 0.53
C ASP A 143 33.71 4.70 -0.39
N ASP A 144 33.32 4.92 -1.65
CA ASP A 144 33.03 3.90 -2.66
C ASP A 144 31.82 3.00 -2.30
N TRP A 145 31.00 3.37 -1.32
CA TRP A 145 29.69 2.77 -1.08
C TRP A 145 28.59 3.76 -1.47
N GLN A 146 27.57 3.23 -2.13
CA GLN A 146 26.43 4.04 -2.56
C GLN A 146 25.51 4.29 -1.35
N ASP A 147 25.17 5.55 -1.09
CA ASP A 147 24.19 5.90 -0.07
C ASP A 147 22.77 5.98 -0.65
N ILE A 148 21.78 5.71 0.20
CA ILE A 148 20.35 5.87 -0.13
C ILE A 148 19.82 7.13 0.55
N TYR A 149 19.39 8.11 -0.24
CA TYR A 149 18.74 9.33 0.27
C TYR A 149 17.24 9.29 0.00
N VAL A 150 16.41 9.38 1.06
CA VAL A 150 14.94 9.35 0.97
C VAL A 150 14.34 10.69 1.39
N CYS A 151 13.62 11.33 0.46
CA CYS A 151 12.97 12.62 0.70
C CYS A 151 11.66 12.43 1.47
N HIS A 152 11.62 12.92 2.70
CA HIS A 152 10.41 12.97 3.52
C HIS A 152 9.77 14.36 3.44
N THR A 153 8.50 14.41 3.06
CA THR A 153 7.67 15.61 3.14
C THR A 153 6.74 15.49 4.35
N GLY A 154 6.51 16.59 5.08
CA GLY A 154 5.73 16.61 6.33
C GLY A 154 4.27 16.13 6.17
N LEU A 155 3.43 15.99 7.20
CA LEU A 155 3.58 16.03 8.66
C LEU A 155 3.32 14.60 9.18
N GLN A 156 4.14 14.12 10.10
CA GLN A 156 3.66 13.14 11.07
C GLN A 156 3.11 13.90 12.27
N ALA A 157 1.86 13.61 12.63
CA ALA A 157 1.42 13.56 14.02
C ALA A 157 1.03 12.10 14.30
#